data_AF-A0A167NZG0-F1
#
_entry.id   AF-A0A167NZG0-F1
#
_cell.length_a   1.000
_cell.length_b   1.000
_cell.length_c   1.000
_cell.angle_alpha   90.00
_cell.angle_beta   90.00
_cell.angle_gamma   90.00
#
_symmetry.space_group_name_H-M   'P 1'
#
loop_
_entity.id
_entity.type
_entity.pdbx_description
1 polymer ?
#
loop_
_entity_poly.entity_id
_entity_poly.type
_entity_poly.pdbx_seq_one_letter_code
_entity_poly.pdbx_strand_id
1 'polypeptide(L)'
;MASNALVSASSSQAATRSEFDIDALPYVDREIDEGDMKATVDRMIEQEMRRMRRKDDDKSSLPTKINLFEDDEILTQELERVHKKQPLSALDTSRYELQGPTEDKDSVEEWKSAVDNTKAQLESQAGSMFNLELLQKYGANAWRVHNFQLEAYLKQIQKATEEYRNESREINKQRKFEQTQAAGSLRSLENKWSDLISQNLQVDIACAALESEVEELKRYRQSGGL
;
A
#
# COMPACT_ATOMS: atom_id res chain seq x y z
N MET A 1 -0.85 35.85 45.97
CA MET A 1 -1.91 35.59 44.97
C MET A 1 -1.22 34.90 43.81
N ALA A 2 -1.11 33.57 43.85
CA ALA A 2 -2.04 32.59 43.27
C ALA A 2 -1.31 31.95 42.08
N SER A 3 -1.29 30.65 41.82
CA SER A 3 -1.61 29.44 42.56
C SER A 3 -1.01 28.31 41.72
N ASN A 4 -0.62 27.21 42.39
CA ASN A 4 -0.18 25.95 41.80
C ASN A 4 -1.08 25.49 40.64
N ALA A 5 -0.47 25.20 39.49
CA ALA A 5 -1.07 24.43 38.40
C ALA A 5 -0.16 23.25 38.03
N LEU A 6 0.11 22.39 39.02
CA LEU A 6 0.48 21.00 38.81
C LEU A 6 -0.46 20.19 39.70
N VAL A 7 -0.94 19.05 39.19
CA VAL A 7 -1.99 18.15 39.73
C VAL A 7 -3.37 18.40 39.13
N SER A 8 -3.58 17.82 37.94
CA SER A 8 -4.83 17.17 37.54
C SER A 8 -4.57 16.33 36.27
N ALA A 9 -3.74 15.30 36.42
CA ALA A 9 -3.57 14.25 35.42
C ALA A 9 -4.21 12.98 35.99
N SER A 10 -5.54 12.95 36.02
CA SER A 10 -6.37 11.75 36.22
C SER A 10 -7.83 12.17 36.20
N SER A 11 -8.45 12.14 35.03
CA SER A 11 -9.90 11.92 34.89
C SER A 11 -10.27 11.89 33.41
N SER A 12 -10.66 10.70 32.94
CA SER A 12 -11.65 10.48 31.89
C SER A 12 -11.46 11.17 30.53
N GLN A 13 -10.49 10.68 29.74
CA GLN A 13 -10.70 10.58 28.30
C GLN A 13 -11.57 9.35 28.03
N ALA A 14 -12.87 9.47 28.28
CA ALA A 14 -13.85 8.60 27.64
C ALA A 14 -13.80 8.96 26.15
N ALA A 15 -13.22 8.08 25.35
CA ALA A 15 -13.12 8.23 23.91
C ALA A 15 -14.48 8.62 23.32
N THR A 16 -14.48 9.66 22.50
CA THR A 16 -15.55 9.96 21.57
C THR A 16 -15.68 8.76 20.63
N ARG A 17 -16.51 7.78 20.98
CA ARG A 17 -16.84 6.65 20.11
C ARG A 17 -17.42 7.21 18.83
N SER A 18 -16.74 6.99 17.72
CA SER A 18 -17.31 7.22 16.39
C SER A 18 -18.58 6.39 16.25
N GLU A 19 -19.61 6.97 15.65
CA GLU A 19 -20.95 6.37 15.45
C GLU A 19 -20.91 5.03 14.68
N PHE A 20 -19.76 4.69 14.09
CA PHE A 20 -19.47 3.43 13.44
C PHE A 20 -18.13 2.87 13.98
N ASP A 21 -18.16 2.16 15.11
CA ASP A 21 -17.10 1.21 15.45
C ASP A 21 -17.24 0.04 14.46
N ILE A 22 -16.50 0.11 13.35
CA ILE A 22 -16.41 -1.01 12.40
C ILE A 22 -15.51 -2.06 13.05
N ASP A 23 -16.13 -3.07 13.66
CA ASP A 23 -15.41 -4.20 14.25
C ASP A 23 -15.33 -5.34 13.23
N ALA A 24 -14.09 -5.79 12.98
CA ALA A 24 -13.79 -6.96 12.17
C ALA A 24 -12.55 -7.61 12.78
N LEU A 25 -12.59 -8.93 13.00
CA LEU A 25 -11.55 -9.66 13.72
C LEU A 25 -10.81 -10.66 12.79
N PRO A 26 -9.95 -10.20 11.85
CA PRO A 26 -9.25 -11.06 10.90
C PRO A 26 -8.51 -12.27 11.49
N TYR A 27 -7.96 -12.18 12.71
CA TYR A 27 -7.26 -13.31 13.33
C TYR A 27 -8.20 -14.37 13.94
N VAL A 28 -9.48 -14.05 14.09
CA VAL A 28 -10.52 -14.89 14.70
C VAL A 28 -11.47 -15.41 13.62
N ASP A 29 -11.91 -14.52 12.72
CA ASP A 29 -12.89 -14.77 11.66
C ASP A 29 -12.27 -15.48 10.45
N ARG A 30 -11.71 -16.67 10.67
CA ARG A 30 -11.02 -17.47 9.63
C ARG A 30 -11.96 -18.00 8.55
N GLU A 31 -13.26 -18.00 8.82
CA GLU A 31 -14.31 -18.46 7.89
C GLU A 31 -14.42 -17.58 6.64
N ILE A 32 -13.96 -16.33 6.69
CA ILE A 32 -13.95 -15.41 5.55
C ILE A 32 -12.87 -15.80 4.53
N ASP A 33 -11.74 -16.35 4.99
CA ASP A 33 -10.61 -16.75 4.15
C ASP A 33 -10.84 -18.15 3.51
N GLU A 34 -11.77 -18.94 4.05
CA GLU A 34 -12.01 -20.33 3.65
C GLU A 34 -13.33 -20.45 2.85
N GLY A 35 -13.28 -20.23 1.53
CA GLY A 35 -14.36 -20.59 0.59
C GLY A 35 -14.80 -19.48 -0.38
N ASP A 36 -15.98 -19.66 -0.97
CA ASP A 36 -16.58 -18.71 -1.94
C ASP A 36 -17.15 -17.44 -1.29
N MET A 37 -17.00 -17.27 0.04
CA MET A 37 -17.59 -16.17 0.79
C MET A 37 -17.11 -14.80 0.26
N LYS A 38 -15.81 -14.66 -0.03
CA LYS A 38 -15.27 -13.44 -0.64
C LYS A 38 -15.96 -13.09 -1.96
N ALA A 39 -16.15 -14.07 -2.85
CA ALA A 39 -16.82 -13.85 -4.13
C ALA A 39 -18.30 -13.46 -3.95
N THR A 40 -18.98 -14.02 -2.94
CA THR A 40 -20.36 -13.63 -2.62
C THR A 40 -20.44 -12.20 -2.08
N VAL A 41 -19.50 -11.81 -1.20
CA VAL A 41 -19.41 -10.46 -0.63
C VAL A 41 -19.08 -9.45 -1.73
N ASP A 42 -18.11 -9.74 -2.59
CA ASP A 42 -17.74 -8.89 -3.73
C ASP A 42 -18.95 -8.66 -4.66
N ARG A 43 -19.75 -9.70 -4.92
CA ARG A 43 -20.99 -9.58 -5.70
C ARG A 43 -22.02 -8.67 -5.03
N MET A 44 -22.19 -8.77 -3.70
CA MET A 44 -23.10 -7.91 -2.96
C MET A 44 -22.62 -6.45 -2.95
N ILE A 45 -21.31 -6.23 -2.76
CA ILE A 45 -20.69 -4.91 -2.86
C ILE A 45 -20.93 -4.33 -4.25
N GLU A 46 -20.77 -5.11 -5.32
CA GLU A 46 -21.02 -4.64 -6.69
C GLU A 46 -22.48 -4.25 -6.91
N GLN A 47 -23.43 -5.03 -6.38
CA GLN A 47 -24.86 -4.70 -6.45
C GLN A 47 -25.17 -3.39 -5.74
N GLU A 48 -24.59 -3.15 -4.56
CA GLU A 48 -24.77 -1.90 -3.83
C GLU A 48 -24.04 -0.72 -4.51
N MET A 49 -22.85 -0.94 -5.05
CA MET A 49 -22.15 0.06 -5.88
C MET A 49 -22.95 0.46 -7.11
N ARG A 50 -23.74 -0.45 -7.70
CA ARG A 50 -24.63 -0.13 -8.84
C ARG A 50 -25.86 0.69 -8.41
N ARG A 51 -26.33 0.51 -7.18
CA ARG A 51 -27.48 1.24 -6.61
C ARG A 51 -27.08 2.61 -6.07
N MET A 52 -25.88 2.71 -5.50
CA MET A 52 -25.36 3.96 -4.97
C MET A 52 -25.02 4.94 -6.10
N ARG A 53 -25.64 6.13 -6.06
CA ARG A 53 -25.22 7.26 -6.89
C ARG A 53 -23.96 7.82 -6.27
N ARG A 54 -22.80 7.60 -6.91
CA ARG A 54 -21.51 8.18 -6.48
C ARG A 54 -21.68 9.69 -6.29
N LYS A 55 -21.48 10.18 -5.07
CA LYS A 55 -21.38 11.63 -4.83
C LYS A 55 -20.02 12.08 -5.32
N ASP A 56 -19.94 13.28 -5.90
CA ASP A 56 -18.68 13.84 -6.38
C ASP A 56 -17.65 14.04 -5.25
N ASP A 57 -18.11 14.09 -3.99
CA ASP A 57 -17.28 14.16 -2.77
C ASP A 57 -16.47 12.87 -2.49
N ASP A 58 -16.81 11.73 -3.10
CA ASP A 58 -16.06 10.47 -2.97
C ASP A 58 -14.87 10.37 -3.95
N LYS A 59 -14.65 11.39 -4.79
CA LYS A 59 -13.45 11.45 -5.61
C LYS A 59 -12.26 11.69 -4.70
N SER A 60 -11.32 10.73 -4.69
CA SER A 60 -10.03 10.88 -4.02
C SER A 60 -9.44 12.27 -4.30
N SER A 61 -8.88 12.91 -3.27
CA SER A 61 -8.13 14.17 -3.41
C SER A 61 -6.92 14.05 -4.33
N LEU A 62 -6.59 12.84 -4.77
CA LEU A 62 -5.54 12.57 -5.72
C LEU A 62 -5.92 13.10 -7.11
N PRO A 63 -5.03 13.88 -7.75
CA PRO A 63 -5.27 14.37 -9.09
C PRO A 63 -5.39 13.18 -10.06
N THR A 64 -6.50 13.14 -10.81
CA THR A 64 -6.77 12.06 -11.79
C THR A 64 -5.78 12.09 -12.96
N LYS A 65 -5.11 13.23 -13.19
CA LYS A 65 -4.06 13.40 -14.19
C LYS A 65 -2.85 13.99 -13.50
N ILE A 66 -1.74 13.25 -13.53
CA ILE A 66 -0.44 13.72 -13.07
C ILE A 66 0.29 14.21 -14.32
N ASN A 67 0.51 15.51 -14.43
CA ASN A 67 1.41 16.05 -15.42
C ASN A 67 2.83 15.88 -14.87
N LEU A 68 3.65 15.12 -15.57
CA LEU A 68 5.05 14.95 -15.21
C LEU A 68 5.88 15.99 -15.96
N PHE A 69 6.88 16.55 -15.30
CA PHE A 69 7.85 17.49 -15.89
C PHE A 69 7.21 18.81 -16.40
N GLU A 70 6.34 19.44 -15.61
CA GLU A 70 5.78 20.76 -15.94
C GLU A 70 6.84 21.85 -16.05
N ASP A 71 7.93 21.74 -15.29
CA ASP A 71 9.00 22.73 -15.24
C ASP A 71 10.05 22.57 -16.36
N ASP A 72 10.14 21.37 -16.97
CA ASP A 72 11.20 21.03 -17.93
C ASP A 72 10.60 20.69 -19.31
N GLU A 73 10.51 21.70 -20.18
CA GLU A 73 9.92 21.58 -21.52
C GLU A 73 10.53 20.45 -22.36
N ILE A 74 11.84 20.20 -22.21
CA ILE A 74 12.57 19.14 -22.93
C ILE A 74 12.05 17.75 -22.51
N LEU A 75 11.84 17.54 -21.21
CA LEU A 75 11.36 16.27 -20.68
C LEU A 75 9.89 16.05 -21.02
N THR A 76 9.08 17.12 -21.07
CA THR A 76 7.70 17.05 -21.53
C THR A 76 7.64 16.60 -23.00
N GLN A 77 8.48 17.18 -23.87
CA GLN A 77 8.56 16.80 -25.29
C GLN A 77 9.02 15.36 -25.49
N GLU A 78 10.02 14.91 -24.71
CA GLU A 78 10.47 13.51 -24.75
C GLU A 78 9.40 12.55 -24.26
N LEU A 79 8.66 12.90 -23.22
CA LEU A 79 7.54 12.11 -22.72
C LEU A 79 6.44 11.99 -23.79
N GLU A 80 6.12 13.08 -24.49
CA GLU A 80 5.19 13.06 -25.62
C GLU A 80 5.69 12.19 -26.77
N ARG A 81 6.98 12.27 -27.13
CA ARG A 81 7.60 11.45 -28.17
C ARG A 81 7.49 9.96 -27.83
N VAL A 82 7.81 9.60 -26.59
CA VAL A 82 7.69 8.22 -26.07
C VAL A 82 6.23 7.78 -26.06
N HIS A 83 5.30 8.65 -25.65
CA HIS A 83 3.87 8.38 -25.69
C HIS A 83 3.38 8.09 -27.12
N LYS A 84 3.90 8.84 -28.10
CA LYS A 84 3.67 8.65 -29.55
C LYS A 84 4.46 7.46 -30.13
N LYS A 85 5.23 6.73 -29.32
CA LYS A 85 6.10 5.60 -29.71
C LYS A 85 7.05 5.92 -30.87
N GLN A 86 7.45 7.19 -31.00
CA GLN A 86 8.41 7.58 -32.02
C GLN A 86 9.81 7.16 -31.57
N PRO A 87 10.59 6.43 -32.40
CA PRO A 87 11.96 6.09 -32.05
C PRO A 87 12.82 7.36 -31.92
N LEU A 88 13.81 7.33 -31.03
CA LEU A 88 14.77 8.43 -30.91
C LEU A 88 15.60 8.50 -32.21
N SER A 89 15.89 9.69 -32.72
CA SER A 89 16.87 9.82 -33.81
C SER A 89 18.20 9.26 -33.31
N ALA A 90 18.77 8.29 -34.02
CA ALA A 90 20.08 7.75 -33.66
C ALA A 90 21.08 8.90 -33.56
N LEU A 91 21.90 8.88 -32.50
CA LEU A 91 23.00 9.83 -32.36
C LEU A 91 23.88 9.68 -33.60
N ASP A 92 24.17 10.77 -34.30
CA ASP A 92 25.00 10.72 -35.49
C ASP A 92 26.44 10.37 -35.10
N THR A 93 26.83 9.11 -35.37
CA THR A 93 28.18 8.62 -35.10
C THR A 93 29.16 9.00 -36.20
N SER A 94 28.68 9.44 -37.37
CA SER A 94 29.55 9.77 -38.51
C SER A 94 30.50 10.92 -38.19
N ARG A 95 30.10 11.83 -37.29
CA ARG A 95 30.94 12.92 -36.79
C ARG A 95 32.22 12.44 -36.09
N TYR A 96 32.19 11.28 -35.45
CA TYR A 96 33.33 10.74 -34.70
C TYR A 96 34.18 9.78 -35.52
N GLU A 97 33.78 9.50 -36.77
CA GLU A 97 34.53 8.67 -37.69
C GLU A 97 35.47 9.55 -38.52
N LEU A 98 36.73 9.13 -38.69
CA LEU A 98 37.64 9.74 -39.67
C LEU A 98 37.29 9.21 -41.06
N GLN A 99 36.16 9.64 -41.62
CA GLN A 99 35.86 9.38 -43.02
C GLN A 99 36.51 10.46 -43.90
N GLY A 100 37.17 10.04 -44.98
CA GLY A 100 37.59 10.96 -46.04
C GLY A 100 36.40 11.41 -46.89
N PRO A 101 36.56 12.42 -47.76
CA PRO A 101 35.48 12.88 -48.64
C PRO A 101 34.95 11.74 -49.52
N THR A 102 33.64 11.53 -49.49
CA THR A 102 32.97 10.34 -50.02
C THR A 102 32.52 10.48 -51.47
N GLU A 103 32.19 11.69 -51.93
CA GLU A 103 31.55 11.91 -53.23
C GLU A 103 32.48 12.56 -54.26
N ASP A 104 33.24 13.62 -53.92
CA ASP A 104 34.15 14.30 -54.85
C ASP A 104 35.56 14.54 -54.28
N LYS A 105 36.50 13.68 -54.66
CA LYS A 105 37.93 13.81 -54.26
C LYS A 105 38.60 15.10 -54.75
N ASP A 106 37.98 15.81 -55.70
CA ASP A 106 38.48 17.07 -56.26
C ASP A 106 37.83 18.31 -55.62
N SER A 107 36.83 18.14 -54.74
CA SER A 107 36.14 19.24 -54.05
C SER A 107 36.97 19.78 -52.87
N VAL A 108 37.48 21.00 -53.01
CA VAL A 108 38.31 21.67 -51.99
C VAL A 108 37.54 21.91 -50.69
N GLU A 109 36.22 22.07 -50.75
CA GLU A 109 35.39 22.37 -49.58
C GLU A 109 35.17 21.14 -48.68
N GLU A 110 34.97 19.96 -49.28
CA GLU A 110 34.85 18.70 -48.54
C GLU A 110 36.16 18.33 -47.83
N TRP A 111 37.30 18.56 -48.49
CA TRP A 111 38.61 18.39 -47.86
C TRP A 111 38.84 19.34 -46.68
N LYS A 112 38.38 20.59 -46.76
CA LYS A 112 38.47 21.54 -45.64
C LYS A 112 37.62 21.07 -44.45
N SER A 113 36.39 20.63 -44.71
CA SER A 113 35.50 20.09 -43.68
C SER A 113 36.08 18.83 -43.02
N ALA A 114 36.63 17.91 -43.81
CA ALA A 114 37.31 16.72 -43.30
C ALA A 114 38.53 17.09 -42.43
N VAL A 115 39.36 18.03 -42.89
CA VAL A 115 40.51 18.52 -42.11
C VAL A 115 40.06 19.15 -40.79
N ASP A 116 39.03 19.99 -40.79
CA ASP A 116 38.55 20.61 -39.56
C ASP A 116 37.92 19.59 -38.59
N ASN A 117 37.25 18.55 -39.11
CA ASN A 117 36.82 17.41 -38.29
C ASN A 117 38.00 16.66 -37.67
N THR A 118 39.06 16.37 -38.45
CA THR A 118 40.25 15.68 -37.92
C THR A 118 40.96 16.50 -36.84
N LYS A 119 41.04 17.82 -36.98
CA LYS A 119 41.60 18.71 -35.94
C LYS A 119 40.76 18.66 -34.67
N ALA A 120 39.43 18.74 -34.79
CA ALA A 120 38.53 18.65 -33.64
C ALA A 120 38.66 17.29 -32.92
N GLN A 121 38.82 16.20 -33.67
CA GLN A 121 39.03 14.87 -33.12
C GLN A 121 40.41 14.74 -32.45
N LEU A 122 41.47 15.31 -33.02
CA LEU A 122 42.80 15.32 -32.40
C LEU A 122 42.78 15.98 -31.02
N GLU A 123 42.15 17.16 -30.92
CA GLU A 123 41.98 17.86 -29.64
C GLU A 123 41.11 17.06 -28.66
N SER A 124 40.02 16.45 -29.15
CA SER A 124 39.19 15.58 -28.32
C SER A 124 39.98 14.36 -27.78
N GLN A 125 40.84 13.76 -28.59
CA GLN A 125 41.68 12.63 -28.17
C GLN A 125 42.74 13.09 -27.16
N ALA A 126 43.35 14.26 -27.35
CA ALA A 126 44.27 14.84 -26.37
C ALA A 126 43.57 15.06 -25.01
N GLY A 127 42.33 15.59 -25.02
CA GLY A 127 41.51 15.70 -23.81
C GLY A 127 41.17 14.34 -23.17
N SER A 128 40.81 13.34 -23.99
CA SER A 128 40.56 11.99 -23.50
C SER A 128 41.80 11.34 -22.90
N MET A 129 43.00 11.56 -23.46
CA MET A 129 44.25 11.10 -22.87
C MET A 129 44.49 11.72 -21.49
N PHE A 130 44.30 13.03 -21.35
CA PHE A 130 44.40 13.70 -20.04
C PHE A 130 43.40 13.13 -19.02
N ASN A 131 42.15 12.91 -19.44
CA ASN A 131 41.14 12.31 -18.59
C ASN A 131 41.49 10.86 -18.19
N LEU A 132 42.06 10.07 -19.10
CA LEU A 132 42.54 8.73 -18.82
C LEU A 132 43.71 8.72 -17.84
N GLU A 133 44.65 9.65 -17.97
CA GLU A 133 45.73 9.82 -17.00
C GLU A 133 45.20 10.17 -15.60
N LEU A 134 44.19 11.03 -15.53
CA LEU A 134 43.53 11.38 -14.27
C LEU A 134 42.79 10.17 -13.68
N LEU A 135 42.08 9.42 -14.51
CA LEU A 135 41.38 8.19 -14.12
C LEU A 135 42.37 7.12 -13.65
N GLN A 136 43.53 6.97 -14.31
CA GLN A 136 44.55 6.03 -13.90
C GLN A 136 45.14 6.39 -12.52
N LYS A 137 45.32 7.69 -12.25
CA LYS A 137 45.86 8.18 -10.97
C LYS A 137 44.84 8.09 -9.82
N TYR A 138 43.59 8.49 -10.05
CA TYR A 138 42.60 8.68 -8.97
C TYR A 138 41.40 7.74 -9.04
N GLY A 139 41.13 7.13 -10.19
CA GLY A 139 39.93 6.33 -10.43
C GLY A 139 39.74 5.20 -9.43
N ALA A 140 40.78 4.40 -9.18
CA ALA A 140 40.69 3.29 -8.22
C ALA A 140 40.34 3.75 -6.80
N ASN A 141 40.88 4.90 -6.36
CA ASN A 141 40.59 5.44 -5.03
C ASN A 141 39.22 6.10 -4.96
N ALA A 142 38.82 6.85 -5.99
CA ALA A 142 37.48 7.42 -6.10
C ALA A 142 36.39 6.33 -6.08
N TRP A 143 36.60 5.24 -6.82
CA TRP A 143 35.70 4.09 -6.84
C TRP A 143 35.58 3.40 -5.48
N ARG A 144 36.68 3.26 -4.73
CA ARG A 144 36.64 2.71 -3.36
C ARG A 144 35.84 3.60 -2.41
N VAL A 145 36.04 4.92 -2.47
CA VAL A 145 35.28 5.87 -1.64
C VAL A 145 33.80 5.83 -1.99
N HIS A 146 33.47 5.83 -3.29
CA HIS A 146 32.10 5.71 -3.76
C HIS A 146 31.46 4.40 -3.29
N ASN A 147 32.16 3.27 -3.39
CA ASN A 147 31.68 1.99 -2.89
C ASN A 147 31.44 2.01 -1.37
N PHE A 148 32.35 2.59 -0.59
CA PHE A 148 32.17 2.77 0.86
C PHE A 148 30.91 3.62 1.19
N GLN A 149 30.67 4.69 0.45
CA GLN A 149 29.46 5.52 0.60
C GLN A 149 28.19 4.72 0.26
N LEU A 150 28.21 3.96 -0.84
CA LEU A 150 27.10 3.08 -1.22
C LEU A 150 26.81 2.02 -0.16
N GLU A 151 27.84 1.40 0.41
CA GLU A 151 27.68 0.44 1.51
C GLU A 151 27.07 1.09 2.75
N ALA A 152 27.44 2.34 3.08
CA ALA A 152 26.85 3.07 4.18
C ALA A 152 25.36 3.37 3.94
N TYR A 153 25.00 3.83 2.73
CA TYR A 153 23.60 4.05 2.36
C TYR A 153 22.78 2.76 2.37
N LEU A 154 23.34 1.67 1.85
CA LEU A 154 22.70 0.36 1.87
C LEU A 154 22.41 -0.08 3.31
N LYS A 155 23.39 0.05 4.23
CA LYS A 155 23.21 -0.28 5.65
C LYS A 155 22.11 0.57 6.30
N GLN A 156 22.04 1.86 5.97
CA GLN A 156 21.00 2.75 6.49
C GLN A 156 19.60 2.32 6.01
N ILE A 157 19.45 2.03 4.72
CA ILE A 157 18.17 1.59 4.14
C ILE A 157 17.76 0.23 4.72
N GLN A 158 18.70 -0.70 4.87
CA GLN A 158 18.43 -2.00 5.50
C GLN A 158 17.97 -1.85 6.94
N LYS A 159 18.63 -0.98 7.71
CA LYS A 159 18.24 -0.69 9.10
C LYS A 159 16.84 -0.10 9.17
N ALA A 160 16.53 0.92 8.37
CA ALA A 160 15.19 1.52 8.34
C ALA A 160 14.12 0.50 7.93
N THR A 161 14.42 -0.35 6.95
CA THR A 161 13.51 -1.43 6.52
C THR A 161 13.23 -2.41 7.66
N GLU A 162 14.26 -2.78 8.42
CA GLU A 162 14.10 -3.69 9.55
C GLU A 162 13.34 -3.04 10.71
N GLU A 163 13.56 -1.76 10.98
CA GLU A 163 12.79 -0.97 11.94
C GLU A 163 11.30 -0.96 11.59
N TYR A 164 10.93 -0.62 10.34
CA TYR A 164 9.54 -0.65 9.90
C TYR A 164 8.91 -2.06 9.94
N ARG A 165 9.69 -3.09 9.62
CA ARG A 165 9.21 -4.49 9.76
C ARG A 165 8.98 -4.85 11.22
N ASN A 166 9.84 -4.42 12.13
CA ASN A 166 9.68 -4.65 13.57
C ASN A 166 8.45 -3.92 14.10
N GLU A 167 8.24 -2.66 13.70
CA GLU A 167 7.06 -1.88 14.07
C GLU A 167 5.78 -2.54 13.56
N SER A 168 5.74 -2.93 12.28
CA SER A 168 4.60 -3.66 11.71
C SER A 168 4.34 -4.99 12.44
N ARG A 169 5.40 -5.72 12.79
CA ARG A 169 5.28 -6.96 13.57
C ARG A 169 4.73 -6.73 14.97
N GLU A 170 5.15 -5.67 15.66
CA GLU A 170 4.64 -5.36 16.99
C GLU A 170 3.17 -4.92 16.94
N ILE A 171 2.78 -4.10 15.96
CA ILE A 171 1.37 -3.74 15.73
C ILE A 171 0.53 -4.99 15.46
N ASN A 172 1.01 -5.88 14.59
CA ASN A 172 0.30 -7.13 14.29
C ASN A 172 0.21 -8.07 15.49
N LYS A 173 1.26 -8.13 16.32
CA LYS A 173 1.28 -8.90 17.56
C LYS A 173 0.27 -8.34 18.57
N GLN A 174 0.25 -7.03 18.76
CA GLN A 174 -0.72 -6.36 19.63
C GLN A 174 -2.15 -6.60 19.14
N ARG A 175 -2.42 -6.40 17.85
CA ARG A 175 -3.72 -6.67 17.23
C ARG A 175 -4.15 -8.13 17.45
N LYS A 176 -3.26 -9.08 17.23
CA LYS A 176 -3.55 -10.50 17.46
C LYS A 176 -3.89 -10.79 18.92
N PHE A 177 -3.15 -10.19 19.86
CA PHE A 177 -3.40 -10.35 21.29
C PHE A 177 -4.79 -9.81 21.68
N GLU A 178 -5.11 -8.59 21.28
CA GLU A 178 -6.42 -7.96 21.54
C GLU A 178 -7.56 -8.78 20.96
N GLN A 179 -7.45 -9.21 19.70
CA GLN A 179 -8.49 -10.03 19.05
C GLN A 179 -8.65 -11.40 19.71
N THR A 180 -7.55 -12.04 20.14
CA THR A 180 -7.63 -13.33 20.86
C THR A 180 -8.31 -13.17 22.22
N GLN A 181 -8.05 -12.07 22.93
CA GLN A 181 -8.73 -11.76 24.19
C GLN A 181 -10.22 -11.48 23.99
N ALA A 182 -10.56 -10.70 22.95
CA ALA A 182 -11.94 -10.44 22.57
C ALA A 182 -12.68 -11.72 22.18
N ALA A 183 -12.05 -12.62 21.41
CA ALA A 183 -12.61 -13.92 21.03
C ALA A 183 -12.96 -14.79 22.24
N GLY A 184 -12.11 -14.81 23.27
CA GLY A 184 -12.42 -15.52 24.52
C GLY A 184 -13.68 -14.97 25.20
N SER A 185 -13.84 -13.65 25.20
CA SER A 185 -15.04 -12.99 25.76
C SER A 185 -16.28 -13.26 24.89
N LEU A 186 -16.15 -13.17 23.56
CA LEU A 186 -17.21 -13.45 22.60
C LEU A 186 -17.74 -14.88 22.78
N ARG A 187 -16.85 -15.86 22.84
CA ARG A 187 -17.20 -17.28 23.05
C ARG A 187 -17.89 -17.51 24.39
N SER A 188 -17.46 -16.81 25.45
CA SER A 188 -18.15 -16.89 26.75
C SER A 188 -19.56 -16.32 26.69
N LEU A 189 -19.77 -15.20 26.00
CA LEU A 189 -21.08 -14.59 25.80
C LEU A 189 -21.98 -15.46 24.92
N GLU A 190 -21.44 -16.04 23.85
CA GLU A 190 -22.15 -16.95 22.97
C GLU A 190 -22.62 -18.22 23.71
N ASN A 191 -21.75 -18.82 24.53
CA ASN A 191 -22.14 -19.95 25.37
C ASN A 191 -23.26 -19.58 26.35
N LYS A 192 -23.13 -18.44 27.06
CA LYS A 192 -24.18 -17.95 27.97
C LYS A 192 -25.50 -17.70 27.25
N TRP A 193 -25.43 -17.15 26.04
CA TRP A 193 -26.60 -16.90 25.21
C TRP A 193 -27.27 -18.21 24.78
N SER A 194 -26.49 -19.19 24.32
CA SER A 194 -26.99 -20.53 23.98
C SER A 194 -27.61 -21.23 25.20
N ASP A 195 -26.97 -21.14 26.37
CA ASP A 195 -27.47 -21.70 27.62
C ASP A 195 -28.80 -21.04 28.03
N LEU A 196 -28.89 -19.71 27.95
CA LEU A 196 -30.12 -18.98 28.25
C LEU A 196 -31.26 -19.33 27.29
N ILE A 197 -30.98 -19.51 26.00
CA ILE A 197 -31.99 -19.95 25.03
C ILE A 197 -32.46 -21.36 25.36
N SER A 198 -31.53 -22.27 25.64
CA SER A 198 -31.86 -23.65 26.01
C SER A 198 -32.69 -23.69 27.30
N GLN A 199 -32.35 -22.87 28.31
CA GLN A 199 -33.10 -22.76 29.56
C GLN A 199 -34.50 -22.19 29.34
N ASN A 200 -34.65 -21.11 28.56
CA ASN A 200 -35.97 -20.57 28.24
C ASN A 200 -36.82 -21.60 27.50
N LEU A 201 -36.26 -22.31 26.52
CA LEU A 201 -36.97 -23.37 25.81
C LEU A 201 -37.40 -24.50 26.74
N GLN A 202 -36.55 -24.91 27.69
CA GLN A 202 -36.91 -25.92 28.70
C GLN A 202 -38.05 -25.45 29.60
N VAL A 203 -38.05 -24.18 30.00
CA VAL A 203 -39.13 -23.58 30.80
C VAL A 203 -40.43 -23.55 29.99
N ASP A 204 -40.39 -23.12 28.74
CA ASP A 204 -41.57 -23.07 27.87
C ASP A 204 -42.20 -24.46 27.67
N ILE A 205 -41.37 -25.50 27.49
CA ILE A 205 -41.84 -26.89 27.39
C ILE A 205 -42.47 -27.36 28.71
N ALA A 206 -41.85 -27.05 29.86
CA ALA A 206 -42.39 -27.41 31.16
C ALA A 206 -43.72 -26.69 31.47
N CYS A 207 -43.83 -25.41 31.12
CA CYS A 207 -45.06 -24.64 31.22
C CYS A 207 -46.16 -25.24 30.34
N ALA A 208 -45.87 -25.58 29.08
CA ALA A 208 -46.84 -26.21 28.19
C ALA A 208 -47.33 -27.58 28.71
N ALA A 209 -46.43 -28.38 29.29
CA ALA A 209 -46.80 -29.67 29.90
C ALA A 209 -47.71 -29.49 31.13
N LEU A 210 -47.37 -28.55 32.02
CA LEU A 210 -48.19 -28.22 33.18
C LEU A 210 -49.55 -27.63 32.79
N GLU A 211 -49.60 -26.78 31.75
CA GLU A 211 -50.85 -26.26 31.21
C GLU A 211 -51.75 -27.38 30.68
N SER A 212 -51.19 -28.36 29.96
CA SER A 212 -51.92 -29.55 29.52
C SER A 212 -52.47 -30.35 30.69
N GLU A 213 -51.66 -30.59 31.73
CA GLU A 213 -52.11 -31.32 32.94
C GLU A 213 -53.22 -30.55 33.68
N VAL A 214 -53.12 -29.24 33.80
CA VAL A 214 -54.17 -28.38 34.39
C VAL A 214 -55.44 -28.40 33.54
N GLU A 215 -55.33 -28.38 32.21
CA GLU A 215 -56.46 -28.49 31.28
C GLU A 215 -57.18 -29.84 31.47
N GLU A 216 -56.43 -30.94 31.59
CA GLU A 216 -56.96 -32.28 31.86
C GLU A 216 -57.68 -32.34 33.21
N LEU A 217 -57.09 -31.80 34.28
CA LEU A 217 -57.71 -31.73 35.60
C LEU A 217 -58.98 -30.88 35.61
N LYS A 218 -58.99 -29.75 34.88
CA LYS A 218 -60.19 -28.91 34.71
C LYS A 218 -61.31 -29.67 33.99
N ARG A 219 -60.96 -30.43 32.93
CA ARG A 219 -61.91 -31.29 32.22
C ARG A 219 -62.47 -32.38 33.12
N TYR A 220 -61.63 -33.06 33.90
CA TYR A 220 -62.04 -34.08 34.86
C TYR A 220 -63.03 -33.52 35.91
N ARG A 221 -62.77 -32.32 36.42
CA ARG A 221 -63.67 -31.62 37.36
C ARG A 221 -65.01 -31.26 36.72
N GLN A 222 -65.04 -30.87 35.45
CA GLN A 222 -66.26 -30.53 34.73
C GLN A 222 -67.07 -31.75 34.28
N SER A 223 -66.42 -32.89 34.02
CA SER A 223 -67.06 -34.14 33.58
C SER A 223 -67.62 -35.01 34.72
N GLY A 224 -67.54 -34.56 35.98
CA GLY A 224 -68.17 -35.21 37.12
C GLY A 224 -67.23 -36.13 37.91
N GLY A 225 -66.46 -35.54 38.82
CA GLY A 225 -66.00 -36.21 40.03
C GLY A 225 -66.89 -35.77 41.20
N LEU A 226 -67.47 -36.76 41.91
CA LEU A 226 -68.32 -36.64 43.11
C LEU A 226 -68.04 -35.42 44.02
#